data_AF-A0A4Q6BTJ0-F1
#
_entry.id   AF-A0A4Q6BTJ0-F1
#
_cell.length_a   1.000
_cell.length_b   1.000
_cell.length_c   1.000
_cell.angle_alpha   90.00
_cell.angle_beta   90.00
_cell.angle_gamma   90.00
#
_symmetry.space_group_name_H-M   'P 1'
#
loop_
_entity.id
_entity.type
_entity.pdbx_description
1 polymer ?
#
loop_
_entity_poly.entity_id
_entity_poly.type
_entity_poly.pdbx_seq_one_letter_code
_entity_poly.pdbx_strand_id
1 'polypeptide(L)'
;LNQFQAIAGEFNRGRDEKRIFPIYRRDELSAVAIAVLKDLAARDFNPLQERNAIITCDSNDLNHAEELLVRRAFYDCEEICLERQPGGRVAASVFKAYVSTYVPGAKRPLPFFVKILSREKFDKELQRYRLYISQLVPYNLRPNIVESRCVTGKPYSIVVQNMVQDAMFIRESFRNGLGSGTIFSLFEVTLAGLRVQTYETFAAGGSLVDYFNRRARISEIKPPIIQLARAFGFHSSLEVLAERFKSRAPSVNLVVGWTHNDLHCKNVLVRRGDAILVDFGSVNLGPLSADPLTLEVSFVFDETVRDEAEFADWKALVDSLYGRDCCFRIPLPESVPTRFSWLNSAVRELRHIISCSRSGEKEILIVLGALLVRHARTHQEGDKYALKQSAYSLVIAERLGDLVQFQNQHD
;
A
#
# COMPACT_ATOMS: atom_id res chain seq x y z
N LEU A 1 -6.38 53.07 -1.65
CA LEU A 1 -5.59 52.70 -2.84
C LEU A 1 -4.10 53.07 -2.71
N ASN A 2 -3.75 54.30 -2.34
CA ASN A 2 -2.33 54.72 -2.22
C ASN A 2 -1.55 54.02 -1.08
N GLN A 3 -2.20 53.68 0.05
CA GLN A 3 -1.61 52.82 1.09
C GLN A 3 -1.44 51.35 0.64
N PHE A 4 -2.27 50.87 -0.29
CA PHE A 4 -2.18 49.52 -0.84
C PHE A 4 -1.01 49.37 -1.83
N GLN A 5 -0.68 50.42 -2.59
CA GLN A 5 0.49 50.44 -3.48
C GLN A 5 1.81 50.49 -2.71
N ALA A 6 1.85 51.12 -1.53
CA ALA A 6 3.02 51.11 -0.65
C ALA A 6 3.34 49.70 -0.10
N ILE A 7 2.31 48.96 0.32
CA ILE A 7 2.44 47.59 0.86
C ILE A 7 2.87 46.59 -0.22
N ALA A 8 2.35 46.72 -1.44
CA ALA A 8 2.78 45.89 -2.57
C ALA A 8 4.22 46.23 -3.04
N GLY A 9 4.63 47.50 -2.92
CA GLY A 9 5.98 47.97 -3.26
C GLY A 9 7.07 47.46 -2.30
N GLU A 10 6.78 47.32 -1.01
CA GLU A 10 7.70 46.76 -0.01
C GLU A 10 7.82 45.22 -0.06
N PHE A 11 6.84 44.54 -0.66
CA PHE A 11 6.86 43.09 -0.86
C PHE A 11 7.87 42.66 -1.94
N ASN A 12 8.12 43.50 -2.94
CA ASN A 12 9.03 43.18 -4.05
C ASN A 12 10.51 43.57 -3.81
N ARG A 13 10.83 44.30 -2.74
CA ARG A 13 12.21 44.78 -2.47
C ARG A 13 13.00 44.02 -1.40
N GLY A 14 12.43 42.97 -0.80
CA GLY A 14 13.09 42.21 0.27
C GLY A 14 13.35 40.75 -0.09
N ARG A 15 14.19 40.49 -1.09
CA ARG A 15 14.94 39.22 -1.15
C ARG A 15 16.20 39.42 -0.32
N ASP A 16 16.04 39.26 0.98
CA ASP A 16 17.06 38.84 1.94
C ASP A 16 16.65 39.31 3.34
N GLU A 17 16.86 38.41 4.29
CA GLU A 17 16.73 38.56 5.73
C GLU A 17 15.32 38.48 6.39
N LYS A 18 15.28 37.60 7.40
CA LYS A 18 14.25 37.33 8.41
C LYS A 18 13.17 38.42 8.53
N ARG A 19 11.92 38.10 8.17
CA ARG A 19 10.77 39.00 8.42
C ARG A 19 9.89 38.52 9.56
N ILE A 20 9.80 39.39 10.57
CA ILE A 20 8.79 39.40 11.63
C ILE A 20 7.46 39.85 11.00
N PHE A 21 6.39 39.07 11.18
CA PHE A 21 5.06 39.48 10.74
C PHE A 21 4.51 40.56 11.69
N PRO A 22 4.03 41.72 11.19
CA PRO A 22 3.31 42.66 12.03
C PRO A 22 1.99 42.03 12.51
N ILE A 23 1.77 42.03 13.82
CA ILE A 23 0.54 41.54 14.45
C ILE A 23 -0.51 42.65 14.38
N TYR A 24 -1.50 42.50 13.51
CA TYR A 24 -2.66 43.42 13.43
C TYR A 24 -3.81 42.93 14.31
N ARG A 25 -4.55 43.87 14.92
CA ARG A 25 -5.76 43.56 15.70
C ARG A 25 -6.94 43.25 14.78
N ARG A 26 -7.81 42.32 15.19
CA ARG A 26 -8.86 41.72 14.36
C ARG A 26 -9.96 42.72 13.95
N ASP A 27 -10.11 43.75 14.75
CA ASP A 27 -11.05 44.87 14.68
C ASP A 27 -10.63 45.96 13.68
N GLU A 28 -9.38 45.93 13.20
CA GLU A 28 -8.84 46.91 12.24
C GLU A 28 -8.89 46.43 10.78
N LEU A 29 -9.30 45.18 10.54
CA LEU A 29 -9.31 44.56 9.22
C LEU A 29 -10.72 44.58 8.62
N SER A 30 -10.86 45.15 7.42
CA SER A 30 -12.11 45.08 6.66
C SER A 30 -12.50 43.64 6.36
N ALA A 31 -13.78 43.35 6.16
CA ALA A 31 -14.26 42.01 5.81
C ALA A 31 -13.55 41.44 4.56
N VAL A 32 -13.18 42.32 3.61
CA VAL A 32 -12.40 41.96 2.41
C VAL A 32 -10.96 41.60 2.77
N ALA A 33 -10.30 42.36 3.66
CA ALA A 33 -8.96 42.04 4.13
C ALA A 33 -8.94 40.74 4.96
N ILE A 34 -9.97 40.48 5.76
CA ILE A 34 -10.13 39.20 6.48
C ILE A 34 -10.37 38.05 5.50
N ALA A 35 -11.16 38.24 4.43
CA ALA A 35 -11.37 37.22 3.41
C ALA A 35 -10.06 36.94 2.63
N VAL A 36 -9.32 37.98 2.26
CA VAL A 36 -8.03 37.86 1.58
C VAL A 36 -6.96 37.26 2.49
N LEU A 37 -6.93 37.60 3.79
CA LEU A 37 -6.01 37.01 4.77
C LEU A 37 -6.40 35.58 5.13
N LYS A 38 -7.70 35.23 5.15
CA LYS A 38 -8.15 33.85 5.30
C LYS A 38 -7.82 33.03 4.06
N ASP A 39 -7.96 33.62 2.87
CA ASP A 39 -7.54 32.99 1.63
C ASP A 39 -6.01 32.84 1.60
N LEU A 40 -5.23 33.88 1.93
CA LEU A 40 -3.77 33.84 2.07
C LEU A 40 -3.27 32.88 3.16
N ALA A 41 -3.98 32.75 4.28
CA ALA A 41 -3.67 31.80 5.35
C ALA A 41 -4.16 30.38 5.03
N ALA A 42 -5.10 30.21 4.10
CA ALA A 42 -5.49 28.93 3.51
C ALA A 42 -4.61 28.57 2.30
N ARG A 43 -3.86 29.54 1.74
CA ARG A 43 -2.80 29.37 0.75
C ARG A 43 -1.51 28.96 1.47
N ASP A 44 -1.40 27.70 1.86
CA ASP A 44 -0.06 27.08 1.89
C ASP A 44 0.57 27.33 0.51
N PHE A 45 1.73 28.03 0.48
CA PHE A 45 2.72 28.33 -0.58
C PHE A 45 2.55 27.75 -2.01
N ASN A 46 1.34 27.67 -2.55
CA ASN A 46 1.07 27.03 -3.83
C ASN A 46 0.75 28.10 -4.89
N PRO A 47 1.31 27.97 -6.10
CA PRO A 47 1.15 28.96 -7.17
C PRO A 47 -0.32 29.14 -7.55
N LEU A 48 -0.69 30.40 -7.80
CA LEU A 48 -1.99 30.73 -8.36
C LEU A 48 -2.06 30.23 -9.81
N GLN A 49 -3.19 29.66 -10.18
CA GLN A 49 -3.43 29.23 -11.55
C GLN A 49 -3.39 30.44 -12.48
N GLU A 50 -2.46 30.44 -13.45
CA GLU A 50 -2.25 31.59 -14.33
C GLU A 50 -3.44 31.82 -15.27
N ARG A 51 -4.16 30.74 -15.61
CA ARG A 51 -5.33 30.72 -16.51
C ARG A 51 -6.28 29.61 -16.11
N ASN A 52 -7.60 29.82 -16.22
CA ASN A 52 -8.58 28.80 -15.89
C ASN A 52 -8.42 27.56 -16.79
N ALA A 53 -7.78 26.50 -16.31
CA ALA A 53 -7.67 25.25 -17.06
C ALA A 53 -9.04 24.61 -17.23
N ILE A 54 -9.24 23.93 -18.36
CA ILE A 54 -10.40 23.08 -18.59
C ILE A 54 -10.14 21.76 -17.86
N ILE A 55 -10.99 21.45 -16.87
CA ILE A 55 -10.93 20.17 -16.15
C ILE A 55 -12.05 19.28 -16.68
N THR A 56 -11.67 18.12 -17.22
CA THR A 56 -12.60 17.04 -17.56
C THR A 56 -12.33 15.86 -16.64
N CYS A 57 -13.38 15.31 -16.03
CA CYS A 57 -13.28 14.13 -15.18
C CYS A 57 -14.36 13.16 -15.62
N ASP A 58 -13.98 11.91 -15.91
CA ASP A 58 -14.86 10.90 -16.52
C ASP A 58 -16.14 10.61 -15.70
N SER A 59 -16.22 11.07 -14.45
CA SER A 59 -17.37 10.79 -13.57
C SER A 59 -18.04 11.99 -12.89
N ASN A 60 -17.75 13.26 -13.24
CA ASN A 60 -18.33 14.46 -12.57
C ASN A 60 -18.28 14.46 -11.02
N ASP A 61 -17.42 13.63 -10.41
CA ASP A 61 -17.48 13.32 -8.97
C ASP A 61 -16.62 14.24 -8.08
N LEU A 62 -15.83 15.14 -8.67
CA LEU A 62 -15.00 16.02 -7.85
C LEU A 62 -15.88 17.06 -7.18
N ASN A 63 -15.79 17.15 -5.86
CA ASN A 63 -16.37 18.30 -5.17
C ASN A 63 -15.51 19.55 -5.43
N HIS A 64 -16.08 20.73 -5.15
CA HIS A 64 -15.41 22.01 -5.42
C HIS A 64 -14.03 22.14 -4.75
N ALA A 65 -13.85 21.57 -3.55
CA ALA A 65 -12.56 21.62 -2.86
C ALA A 65 -11.51 20.74 -3.54
N GLU A 66 -11.90 19.57 -4.05
CA GLU A 66 -11.04 18.66 -4.79
C GLU A 66 -10.64 19.24 -6.15
N GLU A 67 -11.60 19.83 -6.88
CA GLU A 67 -11.32 20.52 -8.13
C GLU A 67 -10.31 21.66 -7.91
N LEU A 68 -10.46 22.46 -6.85
CA LEU A 68 -9.53 23.52 -6.51
C LEU A 68 -8.11 23.01 -6.23
N LEU A 69 -7.98 21.85 -5.56
CA LEU A 69 -6.69 21.21 -5.33
C LEU A 69 -6.04 20.77 -6.65
N VAL A 70 -6.81 20.18 -7.56
CA VAL A 70 -6.33 19.79 -8.90
C VAL A 70 -5.86 21.02 -9.68
N ARG A 71 -6.65 22.10 -9.69
CA ARG A 71 -6.28 23.38 -10.34
C ARG A 71 -4.96 23.93 -9.83
N ARG A 72 -4.72 23.85 -8.52
CA ARG A 72 -3.48 24.30 -7.89
C ARG A 72 -2.30 23.38 -8.21
N ALA A 73 -2.52 22.07 -8.21
CA ALA A 73 -1.47 21.08 -8.53
C ALA A 73 -1.00 21.18 -9.98
N PHE A 74 -1.89 21.58 -10.88
CA PHE A 74 -1.66 21.72 -12.32
C PHE A 74 -1.88 23.16 -12.79
N TYR A 75 -1.33 24.11 -12.03
CA TYR A 75 -1.52 25.55 -12.21
C TYR A 75 -1.00 26.09 -13.56
N ASP A 76 -0.04 25.37 -14.16
CA ASP A 76 0.67 25.64 -15.41
C ASP A 76 0.09 24.87 -16.62
N CYS A 77 -1.08 24.24 -16.45
CA CYS A 77 -1.72 23.43 -17.49
C CYS A 77 -2.89 24.17 -18.18
N GLU A 78 -3.10 23.85 -19.46
CA GLU A 78 -4.24 24.30 -20.29
C GLU A 78 -5.47 23.42 -20.05
N GLU A 79 -5.28 22.10 -20.14
CA GLU A 79 -6.32 21.10 -19.97
C GLU A 79 -5.84 20.02 -19.01
N ILE A 80 -6.77 19.53 -18.19
CA ILE A 80 -6.52 18.47 -17.22
C ILE A 80 -7.66 17.47 -17.38
N CYS A 81 -7.33 16.28 -17.88
CA CYS A 81 -8.25 15.16 -17.97
C CYS A 81 -7.90 14.13 -16.89
N LEU A 82 -8.87 13.85 -16.00
CA LEU A 82 -8.72 12.90 -14.91
C LEU A 82 -9.51 11.63 -15.21
N GLU A 83 -8.77 10.53 -15.33
CA GLU A 83 -9.29 9.18 -15.49
C GLU A 83 -9.23 8.47 -14.13
N ARG A 84 -10.38 8.15 -13.55
CA ARG A 84 -10.46 7.46 -12.25
C ARG A 84 -9.85 6.07 -12.37
N GLN A 85 -8.96 5.73 -11.43
CA GLN A 85 -8.32 4.42 -11.45
C GLN A 85 -9.18 3.39 -10.69
N PRO A 86 -9.48 2.22 -11.30
CA PRO A 86 -10.18 1.14 -10.61
C PRO A 86 -9.29 0.56 -9.50
N GLY A 87 -9.84 0.33 -8.29
CA GLY A 87 -9.04 -0.18 -7.17
C GLY A 87 -9.77 -0.20 -5.82
N GLY A 88 -9.06 -0.47 -4.72
CA GLY A 88 -9.63 -0.75 -3.38
C GLY A 88 -10.40 0.40 -2.69
N ARG A 89 -10.55 0.34 -1.35
CA ARG A 89 -11.37 1.30 -0.57
C ARG A 89 -11.01 2.79 -0.74
N VAL A 90 -9.84 3.10 -1.30
CA VAL A 90 -9.33 4.46 -1.56
C VAL A 90 -9.42 4.85 -3.05
N ALA A 91 -9.83 3.96 -3.96
CA ALA A 91 -9.90 4.25 -5.40
C ALA A 91 -10.86 5.39 -5.77
N ALA A 92 -11.82 5.70 -4.89
CA ALA A 92 -12.66 6.88 -5.03
C ALA A 92 -11.88 8.21 -5.01
N SER A 93 -10.59 8.21 -4.67
CA SER A 93 -9.77 9.43 -4.64
C SER A 93 -8.44 9.29 -5.39
N VAL A 94 -8.32 8.31 -6.29
CA VAL A 94 -7.12 8.05 -7.09
C VAL A 94 -7.40 8.21 -8.58
N PHE A 95 -6.57 8.99 -9.26
CA PHE A 95 -6.74 9.36 -10.66
C PHE A 95 -5.44 9.23 -11.43
N LYS A 96 -5.57 8.98 -12.72
CA LYS A 96 -4.54 9.23 -13.72
C LYS A 96 -4.84 10.57 -14.37
N ALA A 97 -3.89 11.48 -14.34
CA ALA A 97 -4.04 12.82 -14.89
C ALA A 97 -3.28 12.93 -16.21
N TYR A 98 -4.03 13.16 -17.29
CA TYR A 98 -3.49 13.59 -18.57
C TYR A 98 -3.59 15.11 -18.62
N VAL A 99 -2.46 15.77 -18.88
CA VAL A 99 -2.44 17.23 -18.89
C VAL A 99 -1.86 17.75 -20.19
N SER A 100 -2.28 18.95 -20.57
CA SER A 100 -1.61 19.75 -21.60
C SER A 100 -0.96 20.98 -20.96
N THR A 101 0.25 21.32 -21.37
CA THR A 101 1.02 22.45 -20.80
C THR A 101 1.26 23.53 -21.84
N TYR A 102 1.53 24.74 -21.37
CA TYR A 102 1.94 25.87 -22.21
C TYR A 102 3.40 25.78 -22.68
N VAL A 103 4.15 24.75 -22.28
CA VAL A 103 5.58 24.66 -22.53
C VAL A 103 5.82 24.32 -24.02
N PRO A 104 6.50 25.19 -24.79
CA PRO A 104 6.82 24.91 -26.19
C PRO A 104 7.62 23.60 -26.32
N GLY A 105 7.18 22.70 -27.20
CA GLY A 105 7.82 21.40 -27.42
C GLY A 105 7.46 20.31 -26.41
N ALA A 106 6.78 20.62 -25.30
CA ALA A 106 6.37 19.67 -24.27
C ALA A 106 4.86 19.76 -23.95
N LYS A 107 4.05 19.98 -25.00
CA LYS A 107 2.61 20.25 -24.86
C LYS A 107 1.85 19.12 -24.15
N ARG A 108 2.31 17.87 -24.26
CA ARG A 108 1.66 16.69 -23.67
C ARG A 108 2.71 15.87 -22.91
N PRO A 109 3.00 16.20 -21.64
CA PRO A 109 3.86 15.36 -20.82
C PRO A 109 3.26 13.97 -20.63
N LEU A 110 4.07 13.05 -20.10
CA LEU A 110 3.56 11.76 -19.65
C LEU A 110 2.51 11.95 -18.55
N PRO A 111 1.53 11.04 -18.43
CA PRO A 111 0.51 11.15 -17.41
C PRO A 111 1.09 11.15 -16.00
N PHE A 112 0.33 11.71 -15.05
CA PHE A 112 0.64 11.68 -13.63
C PHE A 112 -0.31 10.73 -12.89
N PHE A 113 0.15 10.20 -11.77
CA PHE A 113 -0.68 9.49 -10.82
C PHE A 113 -1.03 10.44 -9.67
N VAL A 114 -2.32 10.58 -9.37
CA VAL A 114 -2.85 11.58 -8.46
C VAL A 114 -3.62 10.88 -7.35
N LYS A 115 -3.28 11.17 -6.09
CA LYS A 115 -4.05 10.74 -4.91
C LYS A 115 -4.59 11.97 -4.18
N ILE A 116 -5.90 12.05 -4.02
CA ILE A 116 -6.54 13.01 -3.10
C ILE A 116 -6.75 12.30 -1.76
N LEU A 117 -6.21 12.86 -0.69
CA LEU A 117 -6.10 12.23 0.62
C LEU A 117 -6.56 13.20 1.72
N SER A 118 -6.89 12.68 2.90
CA SER A 118 -6.96 13.54 4.09
C SER A 118 -5.58 14.12 4.41
N ARG A 119 -5.56 15.28 5.08
CA ARG A 119 -4.31 15.93 5.52
C ARG A 119 -3.36 14.99 6.25
N GLU A 120 -3.88 14.21 7.21
CA GLU A 120 -3.09 13.25 7.98
C GLU A 120 -2.43 12.18 7.09
N LYS A 121 -3.17 11.65 6.10
CA LYS A 121 -2.63 10.65 5.18
C LYS A 121 -1.59 11.25 4.23
N PHE A 122 -1.82 12.48 3.76
CA PHE A 122 -0.87 13.23 2.94
C PHE A 122 0.46 13.43 3.68
N ASP A 123 0.41 13.94 4.92
CA ASP A 123 1.61 14.22 5.70
C ASP A 123 2.41 12.92 5.94
N LYS A 124 1.71 11.83 6.27
CA LYS A 124 2.30 10.50 6.43
C LYS A 124 2.94 9.96 5.14
N GLU A 125 2.28 10.09 3.99
CA GLU A 125 2.80 9.65 2.68
C GLU A 125 4.07 10.41 2.33
N LEU A 126 4.03 11.74 2.40
CA LEU A 126 5.14 12.61 2.02
C LEU A 126 6.34 12.44 2.96
N GLN A 127 6.11 12.33 4.27
CA GLN A 127 7.15 12.07 5.24
C GLN A 127 7.86 10.73 4.99
N ARG A 128 7.09 9.66 4.74
CA ARG A 128 7.67 8.35 4.42
C ARG A 128 8.51 8.39 3.15
N TYR A 129 8.03 9.11 2.14
CA TYR A 129 8.77 9.28 0.90
C TYR A 129 10.12 9.95 1.13
N ARG A 130 10.11 11.09 1.83
CA ARG A 130 11.30 11.90 2.08
C ARG A 130 12.33 11.20 2.96
N LEU A 131 11.88 10.54 4.03
CA LEU A 131 12.78 9.94 5.03
C LEU A 131 13.30 8.57 4.60
N TYR A 132 12.46 7.75 3.98
CA TYR A 132 12.78 6.35 3.74
C TYR A 132 12.83 6.04 2.25
N ILE A 133 11.74 6.29 1.54
CA ILE A 133 11.61 5.72 0.19
C ILE A 133 12.65 6.30 -0.73
N SER A 134 12.77 7.63 -0.81
CA SER A 134 13.69 8.33 -1.72
C SER A 134 15.14 7.86 -1.62
N GLN A 135 15.56 7.38 -0.44
CA GLN A 135 16.92 6.93 -0.14
C GLN A 135 17.09 5.41 -0.27
N LEU A 136 16.03 4.62 -0.03
CA LEU A 136 16.13 3.17 0.18
C LEU A 136 15.59 2.32 -0.96
N VAL A 137 14.82 2.92 -1.87
CA VAL A 137 14.36 2.28 -3.11
C VAL A 137 15.11 2.91 -4.29
N PRO A 138 15.46 2.18 -5.36
CA PRO A 138 16.04 2.81 -6.56
C PRO A 138 15.04 3.75 -7.25
N TYR A 139 15.54 4.87 -7.79
CA TYR A 139 14.70 5.93 -8.39
C TYR A 139 13.77 5.42 -9.51
N ASN A 140 14.25 4.47 -10.31
CA ASN A 140 13.51 3.89 -11.44
C ASN A 140 12.52 2.78 -11.05
N LEU A 141 12.49 2.36 -9.78
CA LEU A 141 11.68 1.23 -9.29
C LEU A 141 10.54 1.68 -8.35
N ARG A 142 10.15 2.95 -8.46
CA ARG A 142 9.02 3.56 -7.73
C ARG A 142 8.41 4.76 -8.49
N PRO A 143 7.16 5.15 -8.20
CA PRO A 143 6.57 6.42 -8.65
C PRO A 143 7.15 7.62 -7.89
N ASN A 144 8.00 8.43 -8.51
CA ASN A 144 8.58 9.58 -7.81
C ASN A 144 7.54 10.69 -7.55
N ILE A 145 7.55 11.26 -6.34
CA ILE A 145 6.70 12.41 -5.99
C ILE A 145 7.16 13.64 -6.77
N VAL A 146 6.20 14.36 -7.35
CA VAL A 146 6.41 15.66 -8.00
C VAL A 146 6.08 16.74 -6.98
N GLU A 147 7.06 17.09 -6.12
CA GLU A 147 6.83 17.94 -4.95
C GLU A 147 6.19 19.29 -5.31
N SER A 148 6.56 19.89 -6.46
CA SER A 148 6.00 21.16 -6.93
C SER A 148 4.51 21.10 -7.29
N ARG A 149 3.93 19.90 -7.41
CA ARG A 149 2.51 19.67 -7.71
C ARG A 149 1.74 19.09 -6.51
N CYS A 150 2.40 18.82 -5.40
CA CYS A 150 1.74 18.38 -4.18
C CYS A 150 1.14 19.57 -3.44
N VAL A 151 -0.20 19.60 -3.32
CA VAL A 151 -0.92 20.76 -2.75
C VAL A 151 -1.63 20.35 -1.48
N THR A 152 -1.53 21.23 -0.49
CA THR A 152 -2.25 21.11 0.77
C THR A 152 -3.55 21.90 0.73
N GLY A 153 -4.62 21.32 1.27
CA GLY A 153 -5.84 22.03 1.61
C GLY A 153 -6.46 21.54 2.92
N LYS A 154 -7.65 22.07 3.24
CA LYS A 154 -8.49 21.62 4.36
C LYS A 154 -9.88 21.28 3.80
N PRO A 155 -10.40 20.05 3.99
CA PRO A 155 -9.83 18.93 4.75
C PRO A 155 -8.90 17.99 3.94
N TYR A 156 -8.79 18.20 2.62
CA TYR A 156 -8.08 17.30 1.71
C TYR A 156 -6.74 17.87 1.22
N SER A 157 -5.86 17.00 0.74
CA SER A 157 -4.58 17.34 0.11
C SER A 157 -4.36 16.42 -1.08
N ILE A 158 -3.54 16.84 -2.05
CA ILE A 158 -3.27 16.11 -3.29
C ILE A 158 -1.79 15.74 -3.36
N VAL A 159 -1.51 14.46 -3.56
CA VAL A 159 -0.18 13.93 -3.88
C VAL A 159 -0.12 13.65 -5.37
N VAL A 160 0.91 14.18 -6.04
CA VAL A 160 1.16 13.93 -7.46
C VAL A 160 2.46 13.15 -7.61
N GLN A 161 2.40 12.07 -8.39
CA GLN A 161 3.52 11.18 -8.66
C GLN A 161 3.68 10.96 -10.17
N ASN A 162 4.90 10.63 -10.60
CA ASN A 162 5.13 10.18 -11.97
C ASN A 162 4.41 8.85 -12.23
N MET A 163 3.75 8.72 -13.39
CA MET A 163 3.11 7.47 -13.77
C MET A 163 4.16 6.42 -14.18
N VAL A 164 3.96 5.19 -13.75
CA VAL A 164 4.72 4.03 -14.24
C VAL A 164 4.02 3.55 -15.51
N GLN A 165 4.65 3.78 -16.67
CA GLN A 165 4.13 3.33 -17.96
C GLN A 165 4.61 1.92 -18.31
N ASP A 166 3.83 1.24 -19.16
CA ASP A 166 4.13 -0.09 -19.73
C ASP A 166 4.43 -1.15 -18.68
N ALA A 167 3.71 -1.10 -17.56
CA ALA A 167 3.81 -2.05 -16.48
C ALA A 167 2.47 -2.74 -16.21
N MET A 168 2.52 -4.00 -15.78
CA MET A 168 1.36 -4.79 -15.39
C MET A 168 1.50 -5.24 -13.94
N PHE A 169 0.41 -5.63 -13.28
CA PHE A 169 0.51 -6.15 -11.92
C PHE A 169 1.30 -7.47 -11.88
N ILE A 170 2.08 -7.71 -10.82
CA ILE A 170 2.98 -8.88 -10.73
C ILE A 170 2.23 -10.20 -10.94
N ARG A 171 1.01 -10.31 -10.41
CA ARG A 171 0.16 -11.47 -10.60
C ARG A 171 -0.19 -11.74 -12.05
N GLU A 172 -0.55 -10.69 -12.79
CA GLU A 172 -0.84 -10.80 -14.22
C GLU A 172 0.42 -11.22 -14.99
N SER A 173 1.58 -10.69 -14.61
CA SER A 173 2.86 -11.13 -15.17
C SER A 173 3.10 -12.63 -14.98
N PHE A 174 2.88 -13.18 -13.77
CA PHE A 174 2.99 -14.62 -13.54
C PHE A 174 1.99 -15.45 -14.36
N ARG A 175 0.72 -15.03 -14.42
CA ARG A 175 -0.31 -15.72 -15.23
C ARG A 175 0.06 -15.77 -16.71
N ASN A 176 0.71 -14.72 -17.21
CA ASN A 176 1.16 -14.63 -18.60
C ASN A 176 2.52 -15.32 -18.85
N GLY A 177 3.10 -15.98 -17.85
CA GLY A 177 4.42 -16.63 -17.97
C GLY A 177 5.60 -15.65 -18.02
N LEU A 178 5.38 -14.38 -17.67
CA LEU A 178 6.39 -13.30 -17.68
C LEU A 178 6.92 -12.98 -16.27
N GLY A 179 6.43 -13.68 -15.24
CA GLY A 179 6.72 -13.40 -13.83
C GLY A 179 8.07 -13.93 -13.31
N SER A 180 8.74 -14.81 -14.05
CA SER A 180 9.96 -15.46 -13.57
C SER A 180 11.04 -14.44 -13.19
N GLY A 181 11.60 -14.59 -11.98
CA GLY A 181 12.66 -13.71 -11.48
C GLY A 181 12.17 -12.33 -11.00
N THR A 182 10.91 -11.98 -11.18
CA THR A 182 10.37 -10.68 -10.72
C THR A 182 10.28 -10.60 -9.20
N ILE A 183 10.06 -11.72 -8.51
CA ILE A 183 10.09 -11.76 -7.04
C ILE A 183 11.52 -11.54 -6.54
N PHE A 184 12.51 -12.14 -7.20
CA PHE A 184 13.92 -11.87 -6.89
C PHE A 184 14.25 -10.38 -7.12
N SER A 185 13.88 -9.81 -8.27
CA SER A 185 14.03 -8.38 -8.55
C SER A 185 13.39 -7.51 -7.45
N LEU A 186 12.18 -7.86 -7.00
CA LEU A 186 11.49 -7.13 -5.94
C LEU A 186 12.28 -7.10 -4.63
N PHE A 187 12.75 -8.26 -4.15
CA PHE A 187 13.36 -8.37 -2.83
C PHE A 187 14.85 -7.99 -2.83
N GLU A 188 15.59 -8.35 -3.86
CA GLU A 188 17.05 -8.19 -3.92
C GLU A 188 17.50 -6.94 -4.68
N VAL A 189 16.60 -6.28 -5.41
CA VAL A 189 16.90 -5.01 -6.10
C VAL A 189 16.02 -3.87 -5.56
N THR A 190 14.70 -4.01 -5.67
CA THR A 190 13.77 -2.90 -5.33
C THR A 190 13.71 -2.63 -3.83
N LEU A 191 13.66 -3.67 -3.01
CA LEU A 191 13.56 -3.59 -1.55
C LEU A 191 14.91 -3.74 -0.85
N ALA A 192 16.02 -3.86 -1.59
CA ALA A 192 17.35 -4.14 -1.02
C ALA A 192 17.75 -3.13 0.06
N GLY A 193 17.56 -1.84 -0.20
CA GLY A 193 17.89 -0.78 0.77
C GLY A 193 17.02 -0.81 2.03
N LEU A 194 15.77 -1.25 1.94
CA LEU A 194 14.90 -1.44 3.11
C LEU A 194 15.32 -2.68 3.91
N ARG A 195 15.70 -3.76 3.21
CA ARG A 195 16.02 -5.06 3.80
C ARG A 195 17.42 -5.14 4.40
N VAL A 196 18.38 -4.34 3.95
CA VAL A 196 19.74 -4.34 4.53
C VAL A 196 19.79 -3.65 5.90
N GLN A 197 18.79 -2.84 6.23
CA GLN A 197 18.69 -2.09 7.50
C GLN A 197 18.04 -2.91 8.61
N THR A 198 18.57 -4.11 8.86
CA THR A 198 18.02 -5.02 9.87
C THR A 198 18.60 -4.71 11.24
N TYR A 199 17.76 -4.79 12.26
CA TYR A 199 18.19 -4.80 13.64
C TYR A 199 17.71 -6.10 14.29
N GLU A 200 18.61 -6.81 14.97
CA GLU A 200 18.21 -7.83 15.93
C GLU A 200 17.76 -7.10 17.19
N THR A 201 16.44 -7.02 17.41
CA THR A 201 15.90 -6.30 18.57
C THR A 201 14.93 -7.17 19.33
N PHE A 202 15.10 -7.19 20.65
CA PHE A 202 14.06 -7.67 21.57
C PHE A 202 12.95 -6.63 21.81
N ALA A 203 13.14 -5.35 21.44
CA ALA A 203 12.27 -4.26 21.92
C ALA A 203 11.89 -3.15 20.92
N ALA A 204 12.65 -2.89 19.84
CA ALA A 204 12.43 -1.68 19.03
C ALA A 204 11.33 -1.82 17.96
N GLY A 205 11.01 -3.03 17.51
CA GLY A 205 10.00 -3.31 16.47
C GLY A 205 8.57 -3.60 16.98
N GLY A 206 8.37 -3.57 18.30
CA GLY A 206 7.17 -4.11 18.94
C GLY A 206 7.19 -5.64 19.03
N SER A 207 6.28 -6.20 19.82
CA SER A 207 6.16 -7.66 19.95
C SER A 207 5.44 -8.27 18.75
N LEU A 208 5.67 -9.57 18.46
CA LEU A 208 4.83 -10.31 17.51
C LEU A 208 3.34 -10.32 17.95
N VAL A 209 3.05 -10.12 19.24
CA VAL A 209 1.69 -9.91 19.76
C VAL A 209 1.10 -8.62 19.18
N ASP A 210 1.85 -7.52 19.20
CA ASP A 210 1.41 -6.23 18.64
C ASP A 210 1.26 -6.30 17.13
N TYR A 211 2.17 -6.99 16.44
CA TYR A 211 2.02 -7.27 15.02
C TYR A 211 0.71 -8.02 14.75
N PHE A 212 0.49 -9.15 15.44
CA PHE A 212 -0.72 -9.96 15.28
C PHE A 212 -1.99 -9.13 15.53
N ASN A 213 -2.06 -8.41 16.65
CA ASN A 213 -3.21 -7.57 17.01
C ASN A 213 -3.52 -6.52 15.96
N ARG A 214 -2.50 -5.79 15.48
CA ARG A 214 -2.68 -4.73 14.47
C ARG A 214 -3.17 -5.28 13.14
N ARG A 215 -2.72 -6.48 12.74
CA ARG A 215 -3.00 -7.10 11.45
C ARG A 215 -4.30 -7.88 11.42
N ALA A 216 -4.49 -8.78 12.37
CA ALA A 216 -5.57 -9.76 12.40
C ALA A 216 -6.92 -9.11 12.70
N ARG A 217 -6.99 -8.27 13.74
CA ARG A 217 -8.21 -7.59 14.23
C ARG A 217 -9.47 -8.47 14.16
N ILE A 218 -9.44 -9.56 14.94
CA ILE A 218 -10.44 -10.63 14.87
C ILE A 218 -11.90 -10.16 15.06
N SER A 219 -12.13 -9.08 15.79
CA SER A 219 -13.45 -8.50 16.02
C SER A 219 -14.08 -7.87 14.78
N GLU A 220 -13.29 -7.58 13.75
CA GLU A 220 -13.75 -7.03 12.47
C GLU A 220 -14.18 -8.13 11.48
N ILE A 221 -14.05 -9.42 11.82
CA ILE A 221 -14.41 -10.54 10.94
C ILE A 221 -15.92 -10.75 10.94
N LYS A 222 -16.52 -10.77 9.74
CA LYS A 222 -17.96 -10.86 9.58
C LYS A 222 -18.49 -12.27 9.90
N PRO A 223 -19.65 -12.41 10.60
CA PRO A 223 -20.22 -13.71 10.96
C PRO A 223 -20.42 -14.72 9.80
N PRO A 224 -20.83 -14.31 8.57
CA PRO A 224 -20.98 -15.24 7.45
C PRO A 224 -19.67 -15.97 7.09
N ILE A 225 -18.52 -15.31 7.26
CA ILE A 225 -17.20 -15.88 6.99
C ILE A 225 -16.90 -16.98 8.00
N ILE A 226 -17.19 -16.73 9.28
CA ILE A 226 -16.98 -17.70 10.37
C ILE A 226 -17.90 -18.92 10.19
N GLN A 227 -19.16 -18.70 9.84
CA GLN A 227 -20.12 -19.79 9.59
C GLN A 227 -19.66 -20.68 8.43
N LEU A 228 -19.21 -20.07 7.34
CA LEU A 228 -18.68 -20.81 6.19
C LEU A 228 -17.37 -21.52 6.51
N ALA A 229 -16.49 -20.90 7.30
CA ALA A 229 -15.24 -21.52 7.74
C ALA A 229 -15.52 -22.77 8.57
N ARG A 230 -16.54 -22.75 9.45
CA ARG A 230 -16.98 -23.93 10.19
C ARG A 230 -17.42 -25.07 9.28
N ALA A 231 -18.14 -24.76 8.19
CA ALA A 231 -18.50 -25.75 7.17
C ALA A 231 -17.28 -26.34 6.44
N PHE A 232 -16.15 -25.64 6.43
CA PHE A 232 -14.87 -26.12 5.91
C PHE A 232 -13.95 -26.76 6.96
N GLY A 233 -14.42 -26.93 8.20
CA GLY A 233 -13.65 -27.57 9.27
C GLY A 233 -12.83 -26.62 10.13
N PHE A 234 -13.26 -25.36 10.28
CA PHE A 234 -12.76 -24.47 11.34
C PHE A 234 -13.49 -24.75 12.66
N HIS A 235 -12.76 -25.22 13.69
CA HIS A 235 -13.39 -25.72 14.93
C HIS A 235 -13.32 -24.74 16.11
N SER A 236 -12.27 -23.95 16.19
CA SER A 236 -11.97 -23.06 17.32
C SER A 236 -12.77 -21.76 17.24
N SER A 237 -12.86 -21.04 18.36
CA SER A 237 -13.26 -19.64 18.33
C SER A 237 -12.11 -18.77 17.82
N LEU A 238 -12.41 -17.55 17.36
CA LEU A 238 -11.39 -16.60 16.91
C LEU A 238 -10.48 -16.17 18.06
N GLU A 239 -11.00 -16.10 19.28
CA GLU A 239 -10.27 -15.76 20.50
C GLU A 239 -9.27 -16.86 20.84
N VAL A 240 -9.72 -18.13 20.80
CA VAL A 240 -8.84 -19.29 21.01
C VAL A 240 -7.75 -19.33 19.94
N LEU A 241 -8.10 -19.11 18.68
CA LEU A 241 -7.13 -19.04 17.59
C LEU A 241 -6.09 -17.94 17.82
N ALA A 242 -6.55 -16.73 18.17
CA ALA A 242 -5.66 -15.61 18.45
C ALA A 242 -4.73 -15.89 19.63
N GLU A 243 -5.23 -16.52 20.69
CA GLU A 243 -4.44 -16.86 21.87
C GLU A 243 -3.35 -17.89 21.57
N ARG A 244 -3.61 -18.86 20.67
CA ARG A 244 -2.59 -19.82 20.23
C ARG A 244 -1.37 -19.15 19.61
N PHE A 245 -1.58 -18.10 18.81
CA PHE A 245 -0.47 -17.33 18.24
C PHE A 245 0.19 -16.39 19.26
N LYS A 246 -0.62 -15.70 20.07
CA LYS A 246 -0.15 -14.69 21.03
C LYS A 246 0.66 -15.29 22.17
N SER A 247 0.25 -16.43 22.70
CA SER A 247 0.96 -17.09 23.80
C SER A 247 2.42 -17.45 23.47
N ARG A 248 2.76 -17.61 22.18
CA ARG A 248 4.12 -17.95 21.73
C ARG A 248 4.93 -16.75 21.26
N ALA A 249 4.28 -15.72 20.75
CA ALA A 249 4.92 -14.51 20.25
C ALA A 249 6.00 -13.90 21.16
N PRO A 250 5.88 -13.87 22.52
CA PRO A 250 6.92 -13.32 23.40
C PRO A 250 8.25 -14.10 23.40
N SER A 251 8.23 -15.38 23.04
CA SER A 251 9.41 -16.26 23.07
C SER A 251 10.18 -16.33 21.75
N VAL A 252 9.70 -15.63 20.73
CA VAL A 252 10.26 -15.69 19.37
C VAL A 252 11.28 -14.58 19.18
N ASN A 253 12.50 -14.96 18.82
CA ASN A 253 13.52 -14.02 18.35
C ASN A 253 13.06 -13.41 17.03
N LEU A 254 12.96 -12.09 16.98
CA LEU A 254 12.43 -11.36 15.85
C LEU A 254 13.54 -10.59 15.13
N VAL A 255 13.69 -10.84 13.83
CA VAL A 255 14.50 -9.98 12.97
C VAL A 255 13.61 -8.88 12.40
N VAL A 256 13.91 -7.64 12.76
CA VAL A 256 13.11 -6.47 12.39
C VAL A 256 13.86 -5.66 11.35
N GLY A 257 13.13 -5.14 10.36
CA GLY A 257 13.63 -4.16 9.42
C GLY A 257 12.50 -3.27 8.91
N TRP A 258 12.83 -2.36 8.00
CA TRP A 258 11.81 -1.60 7.30
C TRP A 258 11.05 -2.51 6.34
N THR A 259 9.73 -2.53 6.47
CA THR A 259 8.84 -3.31 5.63
C THR A 259 7.83 -2.40 4.95
N HIS A 260 7.43 -2.77 3.74
CA HIS A 260 6.36 -2.12 3.01
C HIS A 260 5.04 -2.20 3.77
N ASN A 261 4.82 -3.31 4.49
CA ASN A 261 3.65 -3.59 5.32
C ASN A 261 2.32 -3.68 4.56
N ASP A 262 2.28 -3.42 3.26
CA ASP A 262 1.10 -3.68 2.43
C ASP A 262 1.51 -4.27 1.07
N LEU A 263 2.48 -5.19 1.08
CA LEU A 263 3.06 -5.77 -0.13
C LEU A 263 2.16 -6.84 -0.74
N HIS A 264 0.98 -6.45 -1.23
CA HIS A 264 0.08 -7.34 -1.97
C HIS A 264 0.27 -7.21 -3.49
N CYS A 265 -0.26 -8.14 -4.27
CA CYS A 265 -0.05 -8.21 -5.73
C CYS A 265 -0.40 -6.92 -6.49
N LYS A 266 -1.37 -6.13 -6.00
CA LYS A 266 -1.77 -4.86 -6.62
C LYS A 266 -0.83 -3.68 -6.33
N ASN A 267 0.14 -3.85 -5.43
CA ASN A 267 1.15 -2.84 -5.11
C ASN A 267 2.49 -3.14 -5.78
N VAL A 268 2.59 -4.22 -6.54
CA VAL A 268 3.80 -4.56 -7.29
C VAL A 268 3.47 -4.60 -8.77
N LEU A 269 4.11 -3.72 -9.52
CA LEU A 269 4.07 -3.66 -10.97
C LEU A 269 5.31 -4.34 -11.54
N VAL A 270 5.23 -4.87 -12.74
CA VAL A 270 6.34 -5.49 -13.47
C VAL A 270 6.50 -4.79 -14.81
N ARG A 271 7.73 -4.37 -15.11
CA ARG A 271 8.11 -3.79 -16.40
C ARG A 271 9.43 -4.39 -16.87
N ARG A 272 9.40 -5.14 -17.97
CA ARG A 272 10.60 -5.77 -18.56
C ARG A 272 11.43 -6.60 -17.56
N GLY A 273 10.76 -7.28 -16.63
CA GLY A 273 11.39 -8.08 -15.58
C GLY A 273 11.71 -7.32 -14.28
N ASP A 274 11.69 -5.99 -14.30
CA ASP A 274 11.88 -5.18 -13.09
C ASP A 274 10.59 -5.11 -12.27
N ALA A 275 10.71 -5.32 -10.97
CA ALA A 275 9.62 -5.11 -10.03
C ALA A 275 9.59 -3.66 -9.54
N ILE A 276 8.48 -2.97 -9.79
CA ILE A 276 8.26 -1.57 -9.43
C ILE A 276 7.23 -1.54 -8.30
N LEU A 277 7.61 -0.97 -7.16
CA LEU A 277 6.77 -0.93 -5.97
C LEU A 277 6.00 0.39 -5.90
N VAL A 278 4.71 0.30 -5.59
CA VAL A 278 3.82 1.46 -5.43
C VAL A 278 3.15 1.45 -4.05
N ASP A 279 2.61 2.62 -3.67
CA ASP A 279 1.83 2.82 -2.45
C ASP A 279 2.56 2.55 -1.12
N PHE A 280 3.55 3.40 -0.83
CA PHE A 280 4.39 3.32 0.36
C PHE A 280 3.72 3.83 1.66
N GLY A 281 2.41 4.07 1.63
CA GLY A 281 1.62 4.62 2.73
C GLY A 281 1.46 3.72 3.95
N SER A 282 2.08 2.55 3.95
CA SER A 282 2.11 1.63 5.10
C SER A 282 3.51 1.34 5.63
N VAL A 283 4.57 1.87 4.99
CA VAL A 283 5.95 1.55 5.35
C VAL A 283 6.23 1.86 6.82
N ASN A 284 6.78 0.88 7.53
CA ASN A 284 7.11 0.96 8.95
C ASN A 284 8.06 -0.19 9.33
N LEU A 285 8.59 -0.17 10.54
CA LEU A 285 9.32 -1.31 11.09
C LEU A 285 8.38 -2.51 11.30
N GLY A 286 8.86 -3.71 10.95
CA GLY A 286 8.15 -4.96 11.14
C GLY A 286 9.03 -6.19 10.94
N PRO A 287 8.47 -7.41 11.14
CA PRO A 287 9.15 -8.66 10.87
C PRO A 287 9.65 -8.72 9.42
N LEU A 288 10.90 -9.12 9.16
CA LEU A 288 11.40 -9.24 7.79
C LEU A 288 10.64 -10.26 6.94
N SER A 289 10.00 -11.24 7.59
CA SER A 289 9.10 -12.20 6.96
C SER A 289 7.76 -11.59 6.51
N ALA A 290 7.37 -10.42 7.03
CA ALA A 290 6.06 -9.83 6.81
C ALA A 290 5.77 -9.53 5.34
N ASP A 291 6.70 -8.91 4.64
CA ASP A 291 6.51 -8.53 3.23
C ASP A 291 6.41 -9.75 2.30
N PRO A 292 7.36 -10.71 2.29
CA PRO A 292 7.22 -11.89 1.43
C PRO A 292 5.99 -12.74 1.78
N LEU A 293 5.64 -12.88 3.07
CA LEU A 293 4.41 -13.60 3.45
C LEU A 293 3.14 -12.85 3.08
N THR A 294 3.14 -11.51 3.14
CA THR A 294 1.99 -10.71 2.67
C THR A 294 1.79 -10.91 1.17
N LEU A 295 2.89 -10.96 0.41
CA LEU A 295 2.82 -11.19 -1.02
C LEU A 295 2.38 -12.63 -1.33
N GLU A 296 2.86 -13.64 -0.58
CA GLU A 296 2.42 -15.04 -0.72
C GLU A 296 0.91 -15.18 -0.48
N VAL A 297 0.41 -14.65 0.65
CA VAL A 297 -1.02 -14.67 0.96
C VAL A 297 -1.81 -13.95 -0.11
N SER A 298 -1.33 -12.79 -0.59
CA SER A 298 -1.99 -12.08 -1.68
C SER A 298 -2.03 -12.91 -2.96
N PHE A 299 -0.95 -13.59 -3.35
CA PHE A 299 -0.92 -14.49 -4.51
C PHE A 299 -1.91 -15.64 -4.39
N VAL A 300 -1.93 -16.30 -3.24
CA VAL A 300 -2.72 -17.52 -3.06
C VAL A 300 -4.21 -17.21 -2.86
N PHE A 301 -4.54 -16.19 -2.06
CA PHE A 301 -5.92 -15.98 -1.59
C PHE A 301 -6.67 -14.87 -2.32
N ASP A 302 -6.00 -13.97 -3.06
CA ASP A 302 -6.72 -13.00 -3.91
C ASP A 302 -7.03 -13.60 -5.31
N GLU A 303 -7.12 -14.93 -5.43
CA GLU A 303 -7.31 -15.65 -6.70
C GLU A 303 -8.74 -15.56 -7.23
N THR A 304 -8.89 -15.18 -8.50
CA THR A 304 -10.20 -15.14 -9.16
C THR A 304 -10.63 -16.55 -9.54
N VAL A 305 -11.34 -17.21 -8.62
CA VAL A 305 -11.96 -18.52 -8.84
C VAL A 305 -13.35 -18.34 -9.42
N ARG A 306 -13.64 -19.00 -10.54
CA ARG A 306 -14.87 -18.77 -11.34
C ARG A 306 -15.97 -19.78 -11.06
N ASP A 307 -15.60 -21.00 -10.67
CA ASP A 307 -16.53 -22.09 -10.46
C ASP A 307 -16.11 -23.03 -9.31
N GLU A 308 -17.00 -23.97 -8.97
CA GLU A 308 -16.77 -24.93 -7.88
C GLU A 308 -15.62 -25.91 -8.17
N ALA A 309 -15.39 -26.27 -9.43
CA ALA A 309 -14.30 -27.16 -9.81
C ALA A 309 -12.96 -26.45 -9.64
N GLU A 310 -12.87 -25.19 -10.09
CA GLU A 310 -11.72 -24.32 -9.90
C GLU A 310 -11.48 -24.04 -8.40
N PHE A 311 -12.54 -23.91 -7.59
CA PHE A 311 -12.40 -23.80 -6.14
C PHE A 311 -11.82 -25.07 -5.51
N ALA A 312 -12.25 -26.25 -5.95
CA ALA A 312 -11.73 -27.52 -5.46
C ALA A 312 -10.26 -27.71 -5.83
N ASP A 313 -9.88 -27.42 -7.08
CA ASP A 313 -8.49 -27.44 -7.55
C ASP A 313 -7.62 -26.47 -6.74
N TRP A 314 -8.13 -25.24 -6.51
CA TRP A 314 -7.44 -24.23 -5.72
C TRP A 314 -7.25 -24.69 -4.27
N LYS A 315 -8.31 -25.23 -3.66
CA LYS A 315 -8.28 -25.73 -2.28
C LYS A 315 -7.26 -26.87 -2.13
N ALA A 316 -7.19 -27.79 -3.09
CA ALA A 316 -6.21 -28.87 -3.09
C ALA A 316 -4.77 -28.32 -3.15
N LEU A 317 -4.52 -27.30 -3.98
CA LEU A 317 -3.23 -26.60 -4.00
C LEU A 317 -2.92 -25.96 -2.63
N VAL A 318 -3.86 -25.19 -2.06
CA VAL A 318 -3.68 -24.55 -0.75
C VAL A 318 -3.39 -25.59 0.35
N ASP A 319 -4.10 -26.72 0.34
CA ASP A 319 -3.86 -27.82 1.27
C ASP A 319 -2.45 -28.41 1.11
N SER A 320 -1.94 -28.51 -0.12
CA SER A 320 -0.58 -28.96 -0.38
C SER A 320 0.48 -27.94 0.08
N LEU A 321 0.21 -26.63 -0.08
CA LEU A 321 1.14 -25.55 0.29
C LEU A 321 1.22 -25.33 1.80
N TYR A 322 0.10 -25.41 2.51
CA TYR A 322 0.00 -25.14 3.95
C TYR A 322 -0.28 -26.40 4.79
N GLY A 323 -0.02 -27.58 4.22
CA GLY A 323 -0.08 -28.85 4.94
C GLY A 323 0.96 -28.93 6.05
N ARG A 324 0.72 -29.79 7.05
CA ARG A 324 1.55 -29.95 8.26
C ARG A 324 3.04 -30.08 7.95
N ASP A 325 3.38 -30.90 6.95
CA ASP A 325 4.76 -31.22 6.58
C ASP A 325 5.35 -30.29 5.50
N CYS A 326 4.51 -29.41 4.94
CA CYS A 326 4.84 -28.61 3.76
C CYS A 326 4.91 -27.10 4.05
N CYS A 327 4.46 -26.65 5.23
CA CYS A 327 4.20 -25.24 5.53
C CYS A 327 5.41 -24.29 5.34
N PHE A 328 6.64 -24.80 5.26
CA PHE A 328 7.85 -24.00 5.00
C PHE A 328 8.73 -24.58 3.91
N ARG A 329 8.33 -25.71 3.32
CA ARG A 329 9.10 -26.33 2.26
C ARG A 329 8.88 -25.54 0.99
N ILE A 330 9.97 -25.28 0.29
CA ILE A 330 9.92 -24.79 -1.08
C ILE A 330 9.18 -25.87 -1.90
N PRO A 331 8.02 -25.56 -2.52
CA PRO A 331 7.28 -26.50 -3.32
C PRO A 331 8.16 -27.10 -4.40
N LEU A 332 8.01 -28.41 -4.63
CA LEU A 332 8.73 -29.08 -5.71
C LEU A 332 8.27 -28.52 -7.07
N PRO A 333 9.16 -28.53 -8.08
CA PRO A 333 8.72 -28.26 -9.45
C PRO A 333 7.65 -29.27 -9.84
N GLU A 334 6.58 -28.80 -10.48
CA GLU A 334 5.53 -29.70 -10.95
C GLU A 334 6.07 -30.58 -12.09
N SER A 335 5.77 -31.88 -12.04
CA SER A 335 6.03 -32.80 -13.14
C SER A 335 4.99 -32.69 -14.25
N VAL A 336 3.76 -32.28 -13.90
CA VAL A 336 2.65 -32.07 -14.82
C VAL A 336 2.06 -30.69 -14.58
N PRO A 337 2.04 -29.80 -15.59
CA PRO A 337 1.44 -28.48 -15.44
C PRO A 337 -0.04 -28.55 -15.06
N THR A 338 -0.44 -27.70 -14.12
CA THR A 338 -1.82 -27.49 -13.68
C THR A 338 -2.26 -26.06 -14.02
N ARG A 339 -3.55 -25.76 -13.89
CA ARG A 339 -4.06 -24.38 -14.07
C ARG A 339 -3.43 -23.37 -13.10
N PHE A 340 -2.88 -23.85 -11.97
CA PHE A 340 -2.25 -23.04 -10.94
C PHE A 340 -0.72 -23.18 -10.93
N SER A 341 -0.11 -23.71 -11.99
CA SER A 341 1.36 -23.83 -12.09
C SER A 341 2.09 -22.50 -11.91
N TRP A 342 1.51 -21.41 -12.43
CA TRP A 342 2.05 -20.07 -12.25
C TRP A 342 2.05 -19.64 -10.77
N LEU A 343 1.03 -20.04 -10.00
CA LEU A 343 0.91 -19.74 -8.57
C LEU A 343 1.91 -20.58 -7.78
N ASN A 344 2.05 -21.87 -8.09
CA ASN A 344 3.07 -22.73 -7.49
C ASN A 344 4.48 -22.15 -7.73
N SER A 345 4.75 -21.65 -8.94
CA SER A 345 6.02 -21.00 -9.28
C SER A 345 6.26 -19.73 -8.46
N ALA A 346 5.26 -18.87 -8.30
CA ALA A 346 5.35 -17.66 -7.48
C ALA A 346 5.61 -17.99 -6.00
N VAL A 347 4.87 -18.95 -5.42
CA VAL A 347 5.06 -19.38 -4.03
C VAL A 347 6.45 -20.00 -3.84
N ARG A 348 6.95 -20.75 -4.82
CA ARG A 348 8.30 -21.31 -4.80
C ARG A 348 9.36 -20.21 -4.73
N GLU A 349 9.28 -19.19 -5.58
CA GLU A 349 10.20 -18.03 -5.53
C GLU A 349 10.10 -17.28 -4.19
N LEU A 350 8.89 -17.06 -3.66
CA LEU A 350 8.70 -16.40 -2.36
C LEU A 350 9.30 -17.20 -1.20
N ARG A 351 9.12 -18.51 -1.18
CA ARG A 351 9.67 -19.36 -0.12
C ARG A 351 11.18 -19.47 -0.17
N HIS A 352 11.79 -19.32 -1.35
CA HIS A 352 13.23 -19.09 -1.44
C HIS A 352 13.65 -17.79 -0.73
N ILE A 353 12.96 -16.67 -0.97
CA ILE A 353 13.23 -15.41 -0.26
C ILE A 353 13.04 -15.54 1.26
N ILE A 354 11.98 -16.21 1.71
CA ILE A 354 11.71 -16.44 3.13
C ILE A 354 12.81 -17.31 3.75
N SER A 355 13.27 -18.36 3.07
CA SER A 355 14.36 -19.20 3.57
C SER A 355 15.67 -18.43 3.78
N CYS A 356 15.86 -17.34 3.03
CA CYS A 356 17.01 -16.45 3.16
C CYS A 356 16.81 -15.33 4.20
N SER A 357 15.60 -15.11 4.76
CA SER A 357 15.31 -13.95 5.61
C SER A 357 15.73 -14.08 7.07
N ARG A 358 16.45 -15.15 7.45
CA ARG A 358 16.86 -15.51 8.83
C ARG A 358 15.69 -15.57 9.83
N SER A 359 14.45 -15.65 9.35
CA SER A 359 13.25 -15.73 10.18
C SER A 359 13.09 -17.14 10.73
N GLY A 360 12.82 -17.26 12.03
CA GLY A 360 12.52 -18.55 12.65
C GLY A 360 11.14 -19.08 12.23
N GLU A 361 10.95 -20.40 12.25
CA GLU A 361 9.66 -21.02 11.87
C GLU A 361 8.48 -20.48 12.68
N LYS A 362 8.67 -20.27 13.99
CA LYS A 362 7.65 -19.71 14.90
C LYS A 362 7.27 -18.27 14.49
N GLU A 363 8.22 -17.45 14.03
CA GLU A 363 7.94 -16.12 13.49
C GLU A 363 7.06 -16.23 12.24
N ILE A 364 7.46 -17.07 11.28
CA ILE A 364 6.75 -17.26 10.01
C ILE A 364 5.31 -17.72 10.27
N LEU A 365 5.11 -18.71 11.16
CA LEU A 365 3.78 -19.19 11.54
C LEU A 365 2.88 -18.09 12.08
N ILE A 366 3.38 -17.28 13.01
CA ILE A 366 2.60 -16.20 13.66
C ILE A 366 2.28 -15.09 12.66
N VAL A 367 3.26 -14.69 11.84
CA VAL A 367 3.08 -13.65 10.82
C VAL A 367 2.10 -14.12 9.75
N LEU A 368 2.26 -15.33 9.23
CA LEU A 368 1.37 -15.93 8.24
C LEU A 368 -0.05 -16.09 8.80
N GLY A 369 -0.19 -16.58 10.04
CA GLY A 369 -1.47 -16.66 10.74
C GLY A 369 -2.16 -15.31 10.85
N ALA A 370 -1.43 -14.25 11.25
CA ALA A 370 -1.97 -12.90 11.30
C ALA A 370 -2.46 -12.39 9.93
N LEU A 371 -1.74 -12.73 8.85
CA LEU A 371 -2.06 -12.32 7.48
C LEU A 371 -3.26 -13.10 6.91
N LEU A 372 -3.40 -14.38 7.20
CA LEU A 372 -4.56 -15.19 6.80
C LEU A 372 -5.85 -14.73 7.49
N VAL A 373 -5.75 -14.38 8.79
CA VAL A 373 -6.86 -13.78 9.54
C VAL A 373 -7.17 -12.38 9.01
N ARG A 374 -6.15 -11.59 8.67
CA ARG A 374 -6.33 -10.28 7.99
C ARG A 374 -7.07 -10.45 6.66
N HIS A 375 -6.74 -11.45 5.86
CA HIS A 375 -7.38 -11.71 4.57
C HIS A 375 -8.88 -11.99 4.75
N ALA A 376 -9.23 -12.88 5.70
CA ALA A 376 -10.63 -13.17 6.04
C ALA A 376 -11.42 -11.90 6.40
N ARG A 377 -10.79 -10.97 7.13
CA ARG A 377 -11.39 -9.68 7.51
C ARG A 377 -11.61 -8.73 6.32
N THR A 378 -10.74 -8.75 5.32
CA THR A 378 -10.75 -7.77 4.21
C THR A 378 -11.66 -8.14 3.04
N HIS A 379 -12.43 -9.22 3.15
CA HIS A 379 -13.40 -9.65 2.14
C HIS A 379 -14.29 -8.50 1.63
N GLN A 380 -14.40 -8.39 0.30
CA GLN A 380 -15.33 -7.49 -0.38
C GLN A 380 -16.60 -8.25 -0.74
N GLU A 381 -17.76 -7.67 -0.41
CA GLU A 381 -19.06 -8.29 -0.70
C GLU A 381 -19.30 -8.39 -2.21
N GLY A 382 -20.06 -9.40 -2.62
CA GLY A 382 -20.51 -9.58 -4.01
C GLY A 382 -19.85 -10.73 -4.78
N ASP A 383 -18.75 -11.30 -4.27
CA ASP A 383 -18.10 -12.47 -4.87
C ASP A 383 -18.19 -13.70 -3.94
N LYS A 384 -18.98 -14.69 -4.37
CA LYS A 384 -19.20 -15.96 -3.65
C LYS A 384 -17.90 -16.74 -3.44
N TYR A 385 -16.99 -16.75 -4.42
CA TYR A 385 -15.75 -17.52 -4.30
C TYR A 385 -14.70 -16.79 -3.49
N ALA A 386 -14.65 -15.45 -3.58
CA ALA A 386 -13.85 -14.66 -2.65
C ALA A 386 -14.29 -14.88 -1.18
N LEU A 387 -15.60 -15.05 -0.94
CA LEU A 387 -16.13 -15.38 0.39
C LEU A 387 -15.63 -16.76 0.86
N LYS A 388 -15.64 -17.76 -0.03
CA LYS A 388 -15.12 -19.10 0.25
C LYS A 388 -13.62 -19.09 0.55
N GLN A 389 -12.83 -18.34 -0.21
CA GLN A 389 -11.39 -18.20 0.04
C GLN A 389 -11.10 -17.51 1.38
N SER A 390 -11.84 -16.44 1.70
CA SER A 390 -11.77 -15.74 2.99
C SER A 390 -12.15 -16.64 4.16
N ALA A 391 -13.16 -17.51 4.00
CA ALA A 391 -13.51 -18.51 5.01
C ALA A 391 -12.42 -19.59 5.13
N TYR A 392 -11.87 -20.06 4.01
CA TYR A 392 -10.85 -21.10 4.01
C TYR A 392 -9.51 -20.62 4.60
N SER A 393 -9.18 -19.32 4.48
CA SER A 393 -7.98 -18.78 5.13
C SER A 393 -8.02 -18.91 6.65
N LEU A 394 -9.20 -18.91 7.29
CA LEU A 394 -9.35 -19.20 8.73
C LEU A 394 -9.08 -20.66 9.07
N VAL A 395 -9.48 -21.59 8.20
CA VAL A 395 -9.17 -23.02 8.36
C VAL A 395 -7.67 -23.24 8.31
N ILE A 396 -6.99 -22.60 7.35
CA ILE A 396 -5.52 -22.66 7.28
C ILE A 396 -4.89 -22.02 8.51
N ALA A 397 -5.36 -20.83 8.93
CA ALA A 397 -4.85 -20.18 10.13
C ALA A 397 -4.99 -21.07 11.39
N GLU A 398 -6.09 -21.81 11.53
CA GLU A 398 -6.27 -22.78 12.63
C GLU A 398 -5.21 -23.88 12.62
N ARG A 399 -4.96 -24.50 11.46
CA ARG A 399 -3.93 -25.53 11.30
C ARG A 399 -2.54 -25.00 11.65
N LEU A 400 -2.24 -23.77 11.25
CA LEU A 400 -0.97 -23.12 11.62
C LEU A 400 -0.90 -22.85 13.14
N GLY A 401 -2.01 -22.43 13.74
CA GLY A 401 -2.11 -22.24 15.19
C GLY A 401 -1.87 -23.55 15.98
N ASP A 402 -2.32 -24.69 15.46
CA ASP A 402 -2.04 -26.00 16.05
C ASP A 402 -0.55 -26.34 15.96
N LEU A 403 0.08 -26.10 14.80
CA LEU A 403 1.53 -26.29 14.60
C LEU A 403 2.38 -25.48 15.59
N VAL A 404 2.00 -24.22 15.83
CA VAL A 404 2.66 -23.34 16.81
C VAL A 404 2.64 -23.93 18.22
N GLN A 405 1.59 -24.69 18.58
CA GLN A 405 1.47 -25.33 19.89
C GLN A 405 2.22 -26.67 19.97
N PHE A 406 2.21 -27.48 18.91
CA PHE A 406 2.89 -28.78 18.88
C PHE A 406 4.41 -28.68 19.04
N GLN A 407 5.05 -27.64 18.50
CA GLN A 407 6.51 -27.44 18.60
C GLN A 407 7.03 -27.22 20.04
N ASN A 408 6.17 -27.26 21.06
CA ASN A 408 6.56 -27.05 22.47
C ASN A 408 6.56 -28.33 23.32
N GLN A 409 6.20 -29.48 22.74
CA GLN A 409 6.32 -30.76 23.44
C GLN A 409 7.71 -31.39 23.23
N HIS A 410 8.53 -30.81 22.36
CA HIS A 410 9.82 -31.36 21.92
C HIS A 410 11.01 -30.40 22.05
N ASP A 411 10.75 -29.14 22.42
CA ASP A 411 11.75 -28.17 22.89
C ASP A 411 11.70 -28.16 24.43
#